data_AF-A0A1M5LK36-F1
#
_entry.id   AF-A0A1M5LK36-F1
#
_cell.length_a   1.000
_cell.length_b   1.000
_cell.length_c   1.000
_cell.angle_alpha   90.00
_cell.angle_beta   90.00
_cell.angle_gamma   90.00
#
_symmetry.space_group_name_H-M   'P 1'
#
loop_
_entity.id
_entity.type
_entity.pdbx_description
1 polymer ?
#
loop_
_entity_poly.entity_id
_entity_poly.type
_entity_poly.pdbx_seq_one_letter_code
_entity_poly.pdbx_strand_id
1 'polypeptide(L)'
;MNECQINMELSDIIAIVAVLVAGLSALYARWAWAEAKRANEISLSGHKKEIYDAFFELKMHMQEKAEFAELSEVSKFYYPSRNAQLYFSKSLAEKISKYYEACFWVADIHRSKGGHDGESMEKCKPYLDTEQELAPEIDKAISELIRSSNA
;
A
#
# COMPACT_ATOMS: atom_id res chain seq x y z
N MET A 1 -12.51 25.25 67.89
CA MET A 1 -12.35 24.29 66.77
C MET A 1 -12.72 25.03 65.51
N ASN A 2 -11.75 25.28 64.64
CA ASN A 2 -11.97 26.02 63.40
C ASN A 2 -12.81 25.18 62.44
N GLU A 3 -14.06 25.58 62.21
CA GLU A 3 -14.84 25.10 61.08
C GLU A 3 -14.37 25.88 59.83
N CYS A 4 -13.71 25.18 58.91
CA CYS A 4 -13.41 25.74 57.59
C CYS A 4 -14.70 25.70 56.77
N GLN A 5 -15.54 26.73 56.87
CA GLN A 5 -16.68 26.91 55.97
C GLN A 5 -16.14 27.31 54.59
N ILE A 6 -16.14 26.37 53.65
CA ILE A 6 -15.88 26.65 52.24
C ILE A 6 -17.17 27.29 51.66
N ASN A 7 -17.27 28.62 51.69
CA ASN A 7 -18.25 29.35 50.88
C ASN A 7 -17.72 29.43 49.44
N MET A 8 -18.07 28.46 48.60
CA MET A 8 -17.72 28.49 47.18
C MET A 8 -18.68 29.41 46.41
N GLU A 9 -18.14 30.36 45.64
CA GLU A 9 -18.94 31.12 44.70
C GLU A 9 -19.30 30.25 43.47
N LEU A 10 -20.40 30.57 42.78
CA LEU A 10 -20.84 29.85 41.58
C LEU A 10 -19.74 29.80 40.50
N SER A 11 -18.93 30.86 40.41
CA SER A 11 -17.74 30.96 39.57
C SER A 11 -16.70 29.88 39.89
N ASP A 12 -16.45 29.59 41.16
CA ASP A 12 -15.49 28.57 41.60
C ASP A 12 -15.97 27.16 41.21
N ILE A 13 -17.27 26.90 41.36
CA ILE A 13 -17.89 25.63 40.95
C ILE A 13 -17.76 25.43 39.44
N ILE A 14 -18.07 26.47 38.65
CA ILE A 14 -17.93 26.43 37.18
C ILE A 14 -16.48 26.23 36.78
N ALA A 15 -15.53 26.89 37.45
CA ALA A 15 -14.10 26.74 37.18
C ALA A 15 -13.62 25.30 37.44
N ILE A 16 -14.02 24.69 38.56
CA ILE A 16 -13.68 23.29 38.89
C ILE A 16 -14.25 22.34 37.81
N VAL A 17 -15.51 22.53 37.42
CA VAL A 17 -16.14 21.72 36.35
C VAL A 17 -15.42 21.93 35.02
N ALA A 18 -15.06 23.16 34.66
CA ALA A 18 -14.33 23.45 33.44
C ALA A 18 -12.95 22.75 33.42
N VAL A 19 -12.23 22.74 34.54
CA VAL A 19 -10.94 22.04 34.68
C VAL A 19 -11.13 20.53 34.54
N LEU A 20 -12.19 19.95 35.13
CA LEU A 20 -12.51 18.53 34.99
C LEU A 20 -12.85 18.17 33.53
N VAL A 21 -13.70 18.96 32.88
CA VAL A 21 -14.08 18.75 31.47
C VAL A 21 -12.86 18.88 30.56
N ALA A 22 -12.00 19.88 30.79
CA ALA A 22 -10.77 20.06 30.02
C ALA A 22 -9.80 18.90 30.22
N GLY A 23 -9.64 18.42 31.46
CA GLY A 23 -8.78 17.28 31.78
C GLY A 23 -9.25 15.98 31.13
N LEU A 24 -10.56 15.70 31.21
CA LEU A 24 -11.17 14.55 30.53
C LEU A 24 -11.04 14.67 29.01
N SER A 25 -11.28 15.85 28.45
CA SER A 25 -11.14 16.09 27.01
C SER A 25 -9.71 15.86 26.53
N ALA A 26 -8.71 16.33 27.27
CA ALA A 26 -7.30 16.11 26.95
C ALA A 26 -6.93 14.61 27.01
N LEU A 27 -7.48 13.88 27.98
CA LEU A 27 -7.26 12.45 28.13
C LEU A 27 -7.88 11.65 26.97
N TYR A 28 -9.13 11.95 26.61
CA TYR A 28 -9.79 11.35 25.45
C TYR A 28 -9.10 11.71 24.14
N ALA A 29 -8.64 12.95 23.97
CA ALA A 29 -7.89 13.37 22.79
C ALA A 29 -6.58 12.57 22.63
N ARG A 30 -5.89 12.29 23.74
CA ARG A 30 -4.68 11.47 23.72
C ARG A 30 -4.95 10.02 23.31
N TRP A 31 -6.04 9.43 23.81
CA TRP A 31 -6.46 8.08 23.42
C TRP A 31 -6.94 8.03 21.97
N ALA A 32 -7.75 9.01 21.54
CA ALA A 32 -8.20 9.12 20.16
C ALA A 32 -7.03 9.27 19.18
N TRP A 33 -5.99 10.03 19.54
CA TRP A 33 -4.78 10.14 18.74
C TRP A 33 -4.03 8.81 18.63
N ALA A 34 -3.87 8.09 19.74
CA ALA A 34 -3.21 6.78 19.74
C ALA A 34 -3.98 5.76 18.89
N GLU A 35 -5.31 5.73 19.00
CA GLU A 35 -6.16 4.82 18.24
C GLU A 35 -6.22 5.21 16.76
N ALA A 36 -6.30 6.50 16.43
CA ALA A 36 -6.25 6.97 15.05
C ALA A 36 -4.91 6.63 14.38
N LYS A 37 -3.80 6.74 15.11
CA LYS A 37 -2.49 6.33 14.62
C LYS A 37 -2.47 4.82 14.33
N ARG A 38 -2.98 4.01 15.24
CA ARG A 38 -3.07 2.56 15.07
C ARG A 38 -3.96 2.16 13.90
N ALA A 39 -5.13 2.78 13.77
CA ALA A 39 -6.05 2.55 12.66
C ALA A 39 -5.42 2.93 11.31
N ASN A 40 -4.66 4.03 11.27
CA ASN A 40 -3.93 4.44 10.07
C ASN A 40 -2.83 3.44 9.69
N GLU A 41 -2.08 2.92 10.66
CA GLU A 41 -1.07 1.87 10.44
C GLU A 41 -1.72 0.58 9.90
N ILE A 42 -2.87 0.17 10.44
CA ILE A 42 -3.63 -0.99 9.94
C ILE A 42 -4.10 -0.76 8.50
N SER A 43 -4.68 0.41 8.21
CA SER A 43 -5.14 0.76 6.86
C SER A 43 -3.98 0.77 5.86
N LEU A 44 -2.84 1.32 6.25
CA LEU A 44 -1.63 1.36 5.42
C LEU A 44 -1.12 -0.05 5.09
N SER A 45 -1.08 -0.95 6.07
CA SER A 45 -0.68 -2.34 5.86
C SER A 45 -1.68 -3.10 4.99
N GLY A 46 -2.98 -2.80 5.11
CA GLY A 46 -4.03 -3.33 4.23
C GLY A 46 -3.77 -3.00 2.76
N HIS A 47 -3.55 -1.73 2.43
CA HIS A 47 -3.27 -1.32 1.05
C HIS A 47 -1.97 -1.87 0.49
N LYS A 48 -0.91 -1.98 1.32
CA LYS A 48 0.34 -2.64 0.91
C LYS A 48 0.12 -4.11 0.56
N LYS A 49 -0.71 -4.81 1.33
CA LYS A 49 -1.09 -6.20 1.06
C LYS A 49 -1.90 -6.33 -0.22
N GLU A 50 -2.89 -5.48 -0.44
CA GLU A 50 -3.69 -5.49 -1.68
C GLU A 50 -2.82 -5.34 -2.94
N ILE A 51 -1.82 -4.45 -2.88
CA ILE A 51 -0.87 -4.28 -4.00
C ILE A 51 0.04 -5.50 -4.15
N TYR A 52 0.45 -6.13 -3.05
CA TYR A 52 1.24 -7.36 -3.09
C TYR A 52 0.46 -8.52 -3.71
N ASP A 53 -0.78 -8.73 -3.28
CA ASP A 53 -1.64 -9.80 -3.78
C ASP A 53 -1.85 -9.63 -5.31
N ALA A 54 -2.13 -8.40 -5.77
CA ALA A 54 -2.28 -8.10 -7.19
C ALA A 54 -0.96 -8.25 -7.98
N PHE A 55 0.18 -7.89 -7.39
CA PHE A 55 1.50 -8.12 -8.00
C PHE A 55 1.78 -9.62 -8.14
N PHE A 56 1.45 -10.40 -7.11
CA PHE A 56 1.66 -11.84 -7.11
C PHE A 56 0.80 -12.54 -8.16
N GLU A 57 -0.47 -12.13 -8.30
CA GLU A 57 -1.35 -12.62 -9.38
C GLU A 57 -0.76 -12.35 -10.77
N LEU A 58 -0.27 -11.12 -11.02
CA LEU A 58 0.37 -10.78 -12.29
C LEU A 58 1.64 -11.63 -12.52
N LYS A 59 2.49 -11.75 -11.50
CA LYS A 59 3.71 -12.57 -11.57
C LYS A 59 3.40 -14.02 -11.93
N MET A 60 2.39 -14.61 -11.29
CA MET A 60 1.96 -15.98 -11.58
C MET A 60 1.48 -16.12 -13.03
N HIS A 61 0.66 -15.18 -13.51
CA HIS A 61 0.22 -15.16 -14.90
C HIS A 61 1.39 -15.05 -15.89
N MET A 62 2.37 -14.18 -15.61
CA MET A 62 3.58 -14.05 -16.44
C MET A 62 4.43 -15.32 -16.40
N GLN A 63 4.50 -16.04 -15.27
CA GLN A 63 5.21 -17.33 -15.19
C GLN A 63 4.52 -18.43 -15.98
N GLU A 64 3.19 -18.46 -16.00
CA GLU A 64 2.41 -19.48 -16.71
C GLU A 64 2.33 -19.24 -18.21
N LYS A 65 2.23 -17.97 -18.63
CA LYS A 65 1.96 -17.58 -20.02
C LYS A 65 3.15 -16.96 -20.73
N ALA A 66 4.07 -16.33 -20.00
CA ALA A 66 5.23 -15.63 -20.51
C ALA A 66 4.88 -14.73 -21.72
N GLU A 67 5.39 -15.07 -22.91
CA GLU A 67 5.14 -14.35 -24.17
C GLU A 67 3.67 -14.37 -24.64
N PHE A 68 2.86 -15.27 -24.10
CA PHE A 68 1.42 -15.40 -24.40
C PHE A 68 0.55 -14.71 -23.34
N ALA A 69 1.12 -13.78 -22.56
CA ALA A 69 0.38 -13.06 -21.53
C ALA A 69 -0.87 -12.38 -22.11
N GLU A 70 -2.00 -12.59 -21.44
CA GLU A 70 -3.28 -12.00 -21.80
C GLU A 70 -3.40 -10.57 -21.27
N LEU A 71 -3.74 -9.63 -22.14
CA LEU A 71 -3.86 -8.22 -21.79
C LEU A 71 -4.96 -7.96 -20.74
N SER A 72 -6.04 -8.75 -20.75
CA SER A 72 -7.13 -8.68 -19.76
C SER A 72 -6.65 -8.96 -18.35
N GLU A 73 -5.73 -9.91 -18.19
CA GLU A 73 -5.15 -10.27 -16.90
C GLU A 73 -4.10 -9.24 -16.47
N VAL A 74 -3.19 -8.85 -17.38
CA VAL A 74 -2.17 -7.84 -17.09
C VAL A 74 -2.79 -6.49 -16.69
N SER A 75 -3.86 -6.08 -17.35
CA SER A 75 -4.51 -4.79 -17.10
C SER A 75 -5.11 -4.67 -15.70
N LYS A 76 -5.41 -5.77 -15.00
CA LYS A 76 -5.90 -5.75 -13.62
C LYS A 76 -4.90 -5.07 -12.66
N PHE A 77 -3.61 -5.16 -12.97
CA PHE A 77 -2.55 -4.56 -12.16
C PHE A 77 -2.29 -3.06 -12.46
N TYR A 78 -3.01 -2.45 -13.42
CA TYR A 78 -2.81 -1.04 -13.77
C TYR A 78 -3.01 -0.10 -12.56
N TYR A 79 -4.16 -0.16 -11.89
CA TYR A 79 -4.42 0.71 -10.74
C TYR A 79 -3.51 0.41 -9.53
N PRO A 80 -3.29 -0.87 -9.14
CA PRO A 80 -2.32 -1.20 -8.09
C PRO A 80 -0.92 -0.65 -8.36
N SER A 81 -0.41 -0.75 -9.60
CA SER A 81 0.91 -0.23 -9.96
C SER A 81 1.00 1.29 -9.83
N ARG A 82 -0.04 2.04 -10.22
CA ARG A 82 -0.10 3.50 -10.06
C ARG A 82 -0.24 3.91 -8.59
N ASN A 83 -1.02 3.17 -7.82
CA ASN A 83 -1.23 3.44 -6.39
C ASN A 83 -0.01 3.10 -5.52
N ALA A 84 0.93 2.28 -6.01
CA ALA A 84 2.14 1.92 -5.29
C ALA A 84 2.95 3.15 -4.81
N GLN A 85 2.92 4.26 -5.55
CA GLN A 85 3.60 5.50 -5.18
C GLN A 85 3.09 6.12 -3.86
N LEU A 86 1.88 5.77 -3.44
CA LEU A 86 1.27 6.27 -2.19
C LEU A 86 1.72 5.48 -0.96
N TYR A 87 2.09 4.21 -1.15
CA TYR A 87 2.26 3.25 -0.05
C TYR A 87 3.70 2.72 0.07
N PHE A 88 4.49 2.83 -1.00
CA PHE A 88 5.88 2.35 -1.05
C PHE A 88 6.88 3.49 -1.26
N SER A 89 8.15 3.18 -1.03
CA SER A 89 9.23 4.12 -1.35
C SER A 89 9.24 4.42 -2.86
N LYS A 90 9.68 5.62 -3.24
CA LYS A 90 9.78 6.04 -4.64
C LYS A 90 10.52 5.02 -5.51
N SER A 91 11.63 4.48 -5.02
CA SER A 91 12.42 3.45 -5.71
C SER A 91 11.62 2.17 -5.97
N LEU A 92 10.90 1.66 -4.96
CA LEU A 92 10.10 0.45 -5.12
C LEU A 92 8.87 0.69 -6.02
N ALA A 93 8.21 1.83 -5.88
CA ALA A 93 7.09 2.20 -6.75
C ALA A 93 7.52 2.33 -8.22
N GLU A 94 8.68 2.91 -8.50
CA GLU A 94 9.26 2.97 -9.85
C GLU A 94 9.53 1.57 -10.43
N LYS A 95 10.06 0.64 -9.62
CA LYS A 95 10.25 -0.76 -10.04
C LYS A 95 8.91 -1.43 -10.36
N ILE A 96 7.91 -1.26 -9.51
CA ILE A 96 6.55 -1.80 -9.73
C ILE A 96 5.93 -1.24 -11.03
N SER A 97 6.08 0.06 -11.29
CA SER A 97 5.59 0.67 -12.53
C SER A 97 6.30 0.12 -13.76
N LYS A 98 7.63 -0.01 -13.72
CA LYS A 98 8.42 -0.59 -14.82
C LYS A 98 8.07 -2.06 -15.08
N TYR A 99 7.87 -2.82 -14.01
CA TYR A 99 7.43 -4.21 -14.08
C TYR A 99 6.08 -4.32 -14.81
N TYR A 100 5.09 -3.51 -14.40
CA TYR A 100 3.80 -3.46 -15.07
C TYR A 100 3.92 -3.07 -16.55
N GLU A 101 4.71 -2.03 -16.86
CA GLU A 101 4.92 -1.59 -18.24
C GLU A 101 5.54 -2.68 -19.11
N ALA A 102 6.51 -3.43 -18.58
CA ALA A 102 7.09 -4.57 -19.27
C ALA A 102 6.05 -5.66 -19.56
N CYS A 103 5.27 -6.07 -18.54
CA CYS A 103 4.20 -7.07 -18.70
C CYS A 103 3.14 -6.59 -19.71
N PHE A 104 2.77 -5.31 -19.66
CA PHE A 104 1.80 -4.71 -20.57
C PHE A 104 2.27 -4.79 -22.01
N TRP A 105 3.54 -4.44 -22.28
CA TRP A 105 4.10 -4.51 -23.63
C TRP A 105 4.17 -5.94 -24.16
N VAL A 106 4.53 -6.92 -23.32
CA VAL A 106 4.47 -8.34 -23.70
C VAL A 106 3.06 -8.72 -24.16
N ALA A 107 2.04 -8.39 -23.36
CA ALA A 107 0.66 -8.72 -23.67
C ALA A 107 0.10 -7.94 -24.88
N ASP A 108 0.51 -6.69 -25.07
CA ASP A 108 0.07 -5.87 -26.21
C ASP A 108 0.69 -6.34 -27.54
N ILE A 109 1.96 -6.76 -27.52
CA ILE A 109 2.61 -7.39 -28.67
C ILE A 109 1.90 -8.69 -29.04
N HIS A 110 1.63 -9.55 -28.05
CA HIS A 110 0.88 -10.79 -28.26
C HIS A 110 -0.50 -10.54 -28.89
N ARG A 111 -1.26 -9.57 -28.35
CA ARG A 111 -2.57 -9.18 -28.87
C ARG A 111 -2.51 -8.63 -30.30
N SER A 112 -1.54 -7.76 -30.60
CA SER A 112 -1.47 -7.06 -31.89
C SER A 112 -1.03 -7.94 -33.05
N LYS A 113 -0.21 -8.97 -32.79
CA LYS A 113 0.39 -9.83 -33.82
C LYS A 113 -0.10 -11.29 -33.83
N GLY A 114 -1.01 -11.66 -32.92
CA GLY A 114 -1.62 -12.99 -32.90
C GLY A 114 -0.69 -14.12 -32.44
N GLY A 115 0.42 -13.79 -31.76
CA GLY A 115 1.26 -14.76 -31.03
C GLY A 115 2.05 -15.78 -31.86
N HIS A 116 2.15 -15.64 -33.19
CA HIS A 116 2.69 -16.69 -34.05
C HIS A 116 3.79 -16.27 -35.04
N ASP A 117 4.25 -15.02 -35.04
CA ASP A 117 5.40 -14.60 -35.84
C ASP A 117 6.70 -14.54 -35.00
N GLY A 118 7.82 -15.00 -35.55
CA GLY A 118 9.12 -14.96 -34.86
C GLY A 118 9.61 -13.54 -34.56
N GLU A 119 9.09 -12.54 -35.29
CA GLU A 119 9.37 -11.12 -35.07
C GLU A 119 8.74 -10.59 -33.76
N SER A 120 7.60 -11.14 -33.32
CA SER A 120 6.99 -10.80 -32.03
C SER A 120 7.84 -11.26 -30.86
N MET A 121 8.36 -12.50 -30.94
CA MET A 121 9.21 -13.06 -29.87
C MET A 121 10.47 -12.21 -29.66
N GLU A 122 11.10 -11.75 -30.74
CA GLU A 122 12.29 -10.90 -30.66
C GLU A 122 11.99 -9.53 -30.02
N LYS A 123 10.79 -8.97 -30.28
CA LYS A 123 10.33 -7.72 -29.66
C LYS A 123 9.90 -7.88 -28.21
N CYS A 124 9.39 -9.04 -27.80
CA CYS A 124 9.00 -9.33 -26.41
C CYS A 124 10.20 -9.52 -25.50
N LYS A 125 11.30 -10.07 -26.02
CA LYS A 125 12.51 -10.43 -25.25
C LYS A 125 13.00 -9.37 -24.25
N PRO A 126 13.23 -8.09 -24.63
CA PRO A 126 13.70 -7.09 -23.67
C PRO A 126 12.72 -6.84 -22.51
N TYR A 127 11.41 -6.97 -22.76
CA TYR A 127 10.38 -6.80 -21.74
C TYR A 127 10.27 -8.03 -20.84
N LEU A 128 10.42 -9.24 -21.39
CA LEU A 128 10.51 -10.47 -20.59
C LEU A 128 11.76 -10.48 -19.71
N ASP A 129 12.91 -10.03 -20.22
CA ASP A 129 14.13 -9.92 -19.43
C ASP A 129 13.94 -8.93 -18.27
N THR A 130 13.29 -7.79 -18.54
CA THR A 130 12.96 -6.78 -17.52
C THR A 130 11.98 -7.32 -16.47
N GLU A 131 10.96 -8.06 -16.90
CA GLU A 131 9.99 -8.73 -16.02
C GLU A 131 10.69 -9.72 -15.09
N GLN A 132 11.54 -10.59 -15.65
CA GLN A 132 12.28 -11.61 -14.91
C GLN A 132 13.30 -11.03 -13.93
N GLU A 133 13.93 -9.90 -14.28
CA GLU A 133 14.85 -9.18 -13.40
C GLU A 133 14.11 -8.53 -12.22
N LEU A 134 13.01 -7.83 -12.50
CA LEU A 134 12.31 -7.04 -11.49
C LEU A 134 11.41 -7.88 -10.58
N ALA A 135 10.82 -8.97 -11.06
CA ALA A 135 9.93 -9.83 -10.27
C ALA A 135 10.54 -10.28 -8.92
N PRO A 136 11.74 -10.88 -8.85
CA PRO A 136 12.32 -11.30 -7.58
C PRO A 136 12.73 -10.12 -6.69
N GLU A 137 13.16 -9.00 -7.27
CA GLU A 137 13.53 -7.81 -6.49
C GLU A 137 12.31 -7.19 -5.80
N ILE A 138 11.19 -7.06 -6.51
CA ILE A 138 9.94 -6.52 -5.98
C ILE A 138 9.37 -7.45 -4.92
N ASP A 139 9.31 -8.76 -5.19
CA ASP A 139 8.78 -9.76 -4.27
C ASP A 139 9.56 -9.77 -2.93
N LYS A 140 10.90 -9.74 -3.02
CA LYS A 140 11.76 -9.65 -1.84
C LYS A 140 11.53 -8.34 -1.07
N ALA A 141 11.52 -7.20 -1.77
CA ALA A 141 11.36 -5.90 -1.14
C ALA A 141 10.01 -5.76 -0.41
N ILE A 142 8.92 -6.22 -1.02
CA ILE A 142 7.59 -6.17 -0.39
C ILE A 142 7.51 -7.15 0.77
N SER A 143 8.06 -8.36 0.63
CA SER A 143 8.11 -9.37 1.70
C SER A 143 8.87 -8.89 2.94
N GLU A 144 10.01 -8.21 2.75
CA GLU A 144 10.79 -7.62 3.85
C GLU A 144 10.03 -6.48 4.56
N LEU A 145 9.30 -5.65 3.80
CA LEU A 145 8.45 -4.60 4.36
C LEU A 145 7.28 -5.16 5.18
N ILE A 146 6.64 -6.23 4.71
CA ILE A 146 5.55 -6.89 5.45
C ILE A 146 6.09 -7.57 6.71
N ARG A 147 7.24 -8.25 6.64
CA ARG A 147 7.87 -8.88 7.81
C ARG A 147 8.29 -7.85 8.87
N SER A 148 8.91 -6.74 8.46
CA SER A 148 9.32 -5.68 9.38
C SER A 148 8.13 -4.93 9.99
N SER A 149 6.98 -4.89 9.33
CA SER A 149 5.74 -4.30 9.88
C SER A 149 5.05 -5.19 10.90
N ASN A 150 5.38 -6.49 10.96
CA ASN A 150 4.79 -7.48 11.88
C ASN A 150 5.72 -7.83 13.06
N ALA A 151 6.93 -7.27 13.10
CA ALA A 151 7.94 -7.46 14.16
C ALA A 151 7.91 -6.28 15.15
#